data_AF-A0A9E1HY77-F1
#
_entry.id   AF-A0A9E1HY77-F1
#
_cell.length_a   1.000
_cell.length_b   1.000
_cell.length_c   1.000
_cell.angle_alpha   90.00
_cell.angle_beta   90.00
_cell.angle_gamma   90.00
#
_symmetry.space_group_name_H-M   'P 1'
#
loop_
_entity.id
_entity.type
_entity.pdbx_description
1 polymer ?
#
loop_
_entity_poly.entity_id
_entity_poly.type
_entity_poly.pdbx_seq_one_letter_code
_entity_poly.pdbx_strand_id
1 'polypeptide(L)'
;MVETKKTRPGADTPERVMMETTSRKASLPASQFTTASSDRQFKVSDILHCGRENAVSLRYLTMVLQMDDRSVRLRIEQERRNGIPICADNRTGYFLPASDHEKMACVRSMKHRAEEILKTARAIESARGV
;
A
#
# COMPACT_ATOMS: atom_id res chain seq x y z
N MET A 1 33.01 -79.78 27.98
CA MET A 1 33.35 -78.50 28.63
C MET A 1 32.07 -77.68 28.75
N VAL A 2 31.53 -77.62 29.98
CA VAL A 2 30.62 -76.63 30.60
C VAL A 2 29.33 -76.15 29.87
N GLU A 3 28.23 -76.80 30.27
CA GLU A 3 26.89 -76.36 30.70
C GLU A 3 26.39 -74.88 30.69
N THR A 4 25.12 -74.74 30.28
CA THR A 4 23.94 -74.06 30.93
C THR A 4 23.47 -72.61 30.66
N LYS A 5 22.21 -72.56 30.16
CA LYS A 5 20.98 -71.82 30.60
C LYS A 5 20.94 -70.29 30.87
N LYS A 6 20.12 -69.63 30.03
CA LYS A 6 18.84 -68.89 30.30
C LYS A 6 18.79 -67.53 31.05
N THR A 7 17.96 -66.62 30.49
CA THR A 7 17.16 -65.52 31.10
C THR A 7 17.85 -64.14 31.12
N ARG A 8 17.29 -63.05 30.56
CA ARG A 8 16.08 -62.31 31.00
C ARG A 8 15.36 -61.56 29.85
N PRO A 9 14.02 -61.46 29.84
CA PRO A 9 13.27 -60.51 29.01
C PRO A 9 13.13 -59.17 29.75
N GLY A 10 13.53 -58.07 29.10
CA GLY A 10 13.21 -56.72 29.56
C GLY A 10 11.96 -56.24 28.85
N ALA A 11 10.87 -56.05 29.59
CA ALA A 11 9.70 -55.30 29.14
C ALA A 11 9.88 -53.85 29.59
N ASP A 12 9.69 -52.90 28.67
CA ASP A 12 9.05 -51.60 28.93
C ASP A 12 8.68 -50.92 27.59
N THR A 13 7.39 -50.63 27.45
CA THR A 13 6.72 -49.83 26.39
C THR A 13 6.60 -48.40 26.96
N PRO A 14 6.72 -47.28 26.22
CA PRO A 14 5.97 -47.03 24.99
C PRO A 14 6.67 -46.18 23.91
N GLU A 15 6.36 -46.41 22.64
CA GLU A 15 6.40 -45.29 21.70
C GLU A 15 5.20 -45.34 20.75
N ARG A 16 4.33 -44.35 20.96
CA ARG A 16 3.16 -44.04 20.16
C ARG A 16 3.67 -43.62 18.78
N VAL A 17 3.47 -44.47 17.76
CA VAL A 17 3.72 -44.08 16.37
C VAL A 17 2.84 -42.88 16.05
N MET A 18 3.50 -41.77 15.77
CA MET A 18 2.88 -40.48 15.51
C MET A 18 2.09 -40.54 14.20
N MET A 19 0.83 -40.15 14.32
CA MET A 19 -0.16 -39.98 13.26
C MET A 19 0.42 -39.23 12.05
N GLU A 20 0.13 -39.74 10.86
CA GLU A 20 0.34 -39.05 9.59
C GLU A 20 -0.15 -37.60 9.67
N THR A 21 0.77 -36.67 9.50
CA THR A 21 0.43 -35.39 8.91
C THR A 21 1.26 -35.26 7.65
N THR A 22 0.64 -35.66 6.53
CA THR A 22 0.99 -35.18 5.20
C THR A 22 1.31 -33.70 5.30
N SER A 23 2.60 -33.36 5.28
CA SER A 23 3.08 -31.99 5.19
C SER A 23 2.62 -31.44 3.84
N ARG A 24 1.45 -30.82 3.89
CA ARG A 24 0.86 -30.04 2.82
C ARG A 24 1.90 -28.97 2.48
N LYS A 25 2.63 -29.16 1.38
CA LYS A 25 3.47 -28.12 0.78
C LYS A 25 2.55 -26.92 0.57
N ALA A 26 2.63 -25.93 1.45
CA ALA A 26 1.97 -24.66 1.23
C ALA A 26 2.72 -24.01 0.06
N SER A 27 2.08 -24.02 -1.11
CA SER A 27 2.46 -23.13 -2.21
C SER A 27 2.25 -21.71 -1.72
N LEU A 28 3.30 -21.10 -1.17
CA LEU A 28 3.37 -19.65 -1.12
C LEU A 28 3.48 -19.20 -2.58
N PRO A 29 2.52 -18.41 -3.10
CA PRO A 29 2.74 -17.77 -4.39
C PRO A 29 3.90 -16.81 -4.18
N ALA A 30 5.05 -17.14 -4.75
CA ALA A 30 6.10 -16.15 -4.93
C ALA A 30 5.50 -15.07 -5.84
N SER A 31 5.04 -13.97 -5.25
CA SER A 31 4.69 -12.76 -5.97
C SER A 31 5.97 -12.25 -6.61
N GLN A 32 6.25 -12.74 -7.81
CA GLN A 32 7.34 -12.27 -8.65
C GLN A 32 6.98 -10.85 -9.09
N PHE A 33 7.45 -9.85 -8.35
CA PHE A 33 7.51 -8.48 -8.82
C PHE A 33 8.67 -8.36 -9.81
N THR A 34 8.51 -8.96 -10.98
CA THR A 34 9.41 -8.73 -12.11
C THR A 34 8.53 -8.48 -13.31
N THR A 35 8.16 -7.22 -13.51
CA THR A 35 7.56 -6.78 -14.76
C THR A 35 8.53 -5.82 -15.43
N ALA A 36 9.53 -6.40 -16.11
CA ALA A 36 10.08 -5.74 -17.27
C ALA A 36 9.08 -5.91 -18.42
N SER A 37 8.19 -4.94 -18.58
CA SER A 37 7.40 -4.77 -19.80
C SER A 37 7.43 -3.30 -20.17
N SER A 38 8.12 -2.99 -21.27
CA SER A 38 7.93 -1.76 -22.03
C SER A 38 6.43 -1.46 -22.21
N ASP A 39 6.04 -0.21 -21.94
CA ASP A 39 4.73 0.42 -22.21
C ASP A 39 3.58 0.29 -21.19
N ARG A 40 3.74 -0.33 -20.02
CA ARG A 40 2.75 -0.12 -18.93
C ARG A 40 3.01 1.23 -18.28
N GLN A 41 2.29 2.27 -18.71
CA GLN A 41 2.30 3.56 -18.02
C GLN A 41 1.80 3.35 -16.57
N PHE A 42 2.73 3.27 -15.61
CA PHE A 42 2.39 3.11 -14.20
C PHE A 42 1.41 4.20 -13.77
N LYS A 43 0.29 3.78 -13.17
CA LYS A 43 -0.63 4.73 -12.54
C LYS A 43 -0.09 5.09 -11.17
N VAL A 44 -0.31 6.32 -10.74
CA VAL A 44 0.05 6.75 -9.39
C VAL A 44 -0.74 5.92 -8.38
N SER A 45 -2.03 5.67 -8.66
CA SER A 45 -2.88 4.84 -7.80
C SER A 45 -2.38 3.40 -7.59
N ASP A 46 -1.61 2.83 -8.52
CA ASP A 46 -1.02 1.49 -8.36
C ASP A 46 0.06 1.46 -7.26
N ILE A 47 0.62 2.62 -6.89
CA ILE A 47 1.66 2.77 -5.85
C ILE A 47 1.05 3.16 -4.49
N LEU A 48 -0.19 3.67 -4.49
CA LEU A 48 -0.83 4.17 -3.29
C LEU A 48 -1.56 3.07 -2.53
N HIS A 49 -1.51 3.16 -1.21
CA HIS A 49 -2.25 2.29 -0.30
C HIS A 49 -3.50 3.00 0.23
N CYS A 50 -4.46 2.22 0.73
CA CYS A 50 -5.66 2.73 1.37
C CYS A 50 -5.36 3.26 2.78
N GLY A 51 -6.00 4.36 3.18
CA GLY A 51 -5.89 4.98 4.50
C GLY A 51 -4.85 6.09 4.55
N ARG A 52 -5.15 7.17 5.29
CA ARG A 52 -4.21 8.30 5.49
C ARG A 52 -2.93 7.85 6.18
N GLU A 53 -3.01 6.86 7.06
CA GLU A 53 -1.88 6.27 7.77
C GLU A 53 -0.84 5.67 6.81
N ASN A 54 -1.25 5.29 5.59
CA ASN A 54 -0.38 4.72 4.57
C ASN A 54 -0.02 5.74 3.47
N ALA A 55 -0.13 7.03 3.78
CA ALA A 55 0.18 8.09 2.81
C ALA A 55 1.63 8.05 2.35
N VAL A 56 1.79 8.26 1.05
CA VAL A 56 3.05 8.19 0.33
C VAL A 56 3.50 9.61 -0.03
N SER A 57 4.72 9.96 0.36
CA SER A 57 5.29 11.28 0.08
C SER A 57 5.48 11.51 -1.43
N LEU A 58 5.42 12.77 -1.86
CA LEU A 58 5.70 13.13 -3.25
C LEU A 58 7.10 12.69 -3.70
N ARG A 59 8.09 12.85 -2.81
CA ARG A 59 9.48 12.45 -3.05
C ARG A 59 9.60 10.97 -3.37
N TYR A 60 8.82 10.13 -2.69
CA TYR A 60 8.81 8.70 -2.99
C TYR A 60 8.14 8.41 -4.33
N LEU A 61 7.02 9.08 -4.63
CA LEU A 61 6.34 8.92 -5.92
C LEU A 61 7.23 9.33 -7.10
N THR A 62 7.97 10.43 -7.01
CA THR A 62 8.90 10.86 -8.07
C THR A 62 10.04 9.88 -8.27
N MET A 63 10.57 9.32 -7.18
CA MET A 63 11.60 8.28 -7.23
C MET A 63 11.11 6.99 -7.88
N VAL A 64 9.90 6.52 -7.54
CA VAL A 64 9.38 5.26 -8.09
C VAL A 64 8.93 5.43 -9.54
N LEU A 65 8.29 6.55 -9.87
CA LEU A 65 7.77 6.80 -11.22
C LEU A 65 8.84 7.33 -12.18
N GLN A 66 10.01 7.73 -11.70
CA GLN A 66 11.07 8.38 -12.50
C GLN A 66 10.54 9.61 -13.25
N MET A 67 9.69 10.39 -12.57
CA MET A 67 9.03 11.59 -13.08
C MET A 67 9.34 12.78 -12.19
N ASP A 68 9.33 13.98 -12.76
CA ASP A 68 9.47 15.20 -11.96
C ASP A 68 8.20 15.49 -11.14
N ASP A 69 8.39 16.32 -10.12
CA ASP A 69 7.38 16.83 -9.21
C ASP A 69 6.09 17.35 -9.86
N ARG A 70 6.21 18.04 -11.00
CA ARG A 70 5.07 18.62 -11.72
C ARG A 70 4.32 17.53 -12.48
N SER A 71 5.05 16.64 -13.14
CA SER A 71 4.46 15.53 -13.90
C SER A 71 3.71 14.55 -13.00
N VAL A 72 4.24 14.23 -11.81
CA VAL A 72 3.52 13.39 -10.82
C VAL A 72 2.22 14.06 -10.36
N ARG A 73 2.26 15.35 -10.00
CA ARG A 73 1.04 16.10 -9.61
C ARG A 73 0.01 16.17 -10.74
N LEU A 74 0.46 16.35 -11.97
CA LEU A 74 -0.41 16.34 -13.15
C LEU A 74 -1.09 14.97 -13.32
N ARG A 75 -0.33 13.87 -13.16
CA ARG A 75 -0.87 12.52 -13.26
C ARG A 75 -1.88 12.20 -12.17
N ILE A 76 -1.61 12.62 -10.93
CA ILE A 76 -2.57 12.51 -9.82
C ILE A 76 -3.88 13.21 -10.17
N GLU A 77 -3.80 14.43 -10.72
CA GLU A 77 -4.99 15.20 -11.05
C GLU A 77 -5.76 14.60 -12.24
N GLN A 78 -5.06 14.03 -13.24
CA GLN A 78 -5.70 13.25 -14.30
C GLN A 78 -6.46 12.05 -13.74
N GLU A 79 -5.82 11.28 -12.85
CA GLU A 79 -6.45 10.11 -12.22
C GLU A 79 -7.67 10.50 -11.37
N ARG A 80 -7.60 11.62 -10.63
CA ARG A 80 -8.76 12.19 -9.92
C ARG A 80 -9.93 12.50 -10.84
N ARG A 81 -9.67 13.18 -11.96
CA ARG A 81 -10.70 13.54 -12.95
C ARG A 81 -11.28 12.31 -13.64
N ASN A 82 -10.50 11.23 -13.73
CA ASN A 82 -10.94 9.93 -14.23
C ASN A 82 -11.67 9.09 -13.15
N GLY A 83 -11.96 9.66 -11.98
CA GLY A 83 -12.77 9.02 -10.93
C GLY A 83 -11.97 8.26 -9.87
N ILE A 84 -10.64 8.28 -9.90
CA ILE A 84 -9.80 7.62 -8.89
C ILE A 84 -9.63 8.56 -7.69
N PRO A 85 -10.13 8.23 -6.49
CA PRO A 85 -10.24 9.18 -5.39
C PRO A 85 -8.91 9.37 -4.63
N ILE A 86 -7.85 9.85 -5.28
CA ILE A 86 -6.55 10.08 -4.62
C ILE A 86 -6.66 11.27 -3.66
N CYS A 87 -6.52 11.02 -2.37
CA CYS A 87 -6.51 12.05 -1.33
C CYS A 87 -5.11 12.64 -1.14
N ALA A 88 -5.04 13.87 -0.65
CA ALA A 88 -3.78 14.52 -0.28
C ALA A 88 -3.88 15.07 1.14
N ASP A 89 -2.85 14.79 1.93
CA ASP A 89 -2.58 15.40 3.22
C ASP A 89 -1.26 16.18 3.13
N ASN A 90 -1.30 17.45 3.50
CA ASN A 90 -0.15 18.35 3.43
C ASN A 90 1.02 17.89 4.31
N ARG A 91 0.77 17.02 5.31
CA ARG A 91 1.81 16.52 6.22
C ARG A 91 2.42 15.21 5.77
N THR A 92 1.61 14.28 5.29
CA THR A 92 2.01 12.87 5.10
C THR A 92 2.15 12.48 3.62
N GLY A 93 1.38 13.10 2.72
CA GLY A 93 1.45 12.85 1.28
C GLY A 93 0.12 12.41 0.67
N TYR A 94 0.18 11.48 -0.28
CA TYR A 94 -0.96 11.02 -1.08
C TYR A 94 -1.38 9.61 -0.70
N PHE A 95 -2.68 9.32 -0.74
CA PHE A 95 -3.24 8.02 -0.37
C PHE A 95 -4.58 7.77 -1.06
N LEU A 96 -5.04 6.52 -1.06
CA LEU A 96 -6.42 6.19 -1.40
C LEU A 96 -7.25 6.19 -0.11
N PRO A 97 -8.47 6.76 -0.07
CA PRO A 97 -9.27 6.78 1.15
C PRO A 97 -9.67 5.36 1.53
N ALA A 98 -9.46 4.98 2.79
CA ALA A 98 -9.95 3.71 3.33
C ALA A 98 -11.44 3.76 3.71
N SER A 99 -12.01 4.96 3.84
CA SER A 99 -13.41 5.17 4.21
C SER A 99 -14.02 6.39 3.53
N ASP A 100 -15.36 6.41 3.49
CA ASP A 100 -16.11 7.58 3.01
C ASP A 100 -15.81 8.83 3.84
N HIS A 101 -15.52 8.68 5.13
CA HIS A 101 -15.11 9.80 5.97
C HIS A 101 -13.83 10.47 5.45
N GLU A 102 -12.82 9.68 5.09
CA GLU A 102 -11.57 10.23 4.53
C GLU A 102 -11.77 10.88 3.17
N LYS A 103 -12.56 10.22 2.30
CA LYS A 103 -12.94 10.77 0.99
C LYS A 103 -13.65 12.11 1.15
N MET A 104 -14.65 12.18 2.03
CA MET A 104 -15.38 13.42 2.32
C MET A 104 -14.48 14.49 2.92
N ALA A 105 -13.57 14.13 3.84
CA ALA A 105 -12.61 15.06 4.41
C ALA A 105 -11.70 15.67 3.33
N CYS A 106 -11.22 14.86 2.39
CA CYS A 106 -10.45 15.35 1.25
C CYS A 106 -11.27 16.31 0.38
N VAL A 107 -12.50 15.96 0.03
CA VAL A 107 -13.39 16.83 -0.76
C VAL A 107 -13.66 18.16 -0.02
N ARG A 108 -13.96 18.12 1.28
CA ARG A 108 -14.15 19.33 2.11
C ARG A 108 -12.90 20.21 2.08
N SER A 109 -11.72 19.61 2.25
CA SER A 109 -10.44 20.34 2.17
C SER A 109 -10.22 20.98 0.79
N MET A 110 -10.57 20.30 -0.31
CA MET A 110 -10.45 20.86 -1.66
C MET A 110 -11.41 22.04 -1.86
N LYS A 111 -12.68 21.91 -1.45
CA LYS A 111 -13.68 22.98 -1.54
C LYS A 111 -13.26 24.21 -0.73
N HIS A 112 -12.81 24.02 0.49
CA HIS A 112 -12.34 25.10 1.33
C HIS A 112 -11.15 25.84 0.70
N ARG A 113 -10.15 25.12 0.18
CA ARG A 113 -9.03 25.73 -0.55
C ARG A 113 -9.48 26.51 -1.79
N ALA A 114 -10.46 25.99 -2.53
CA ALA A 114 -11.02 26.69 -3.68
C ALA A 114 -11.70 28.01 -3.27
N GLU A 115 -12.45 28.00 -2.17
CA GLU A 115 -13.05 29.22 -1.60
C GLU A 115 -11.99 30.25 -1.20
N GLU A 116 -10.91 29.83 -0.54
CA GLU A 116 -9.81 30.71 -0.17
C GLU A 116 -9.10 31.30 -1.41
N ILE A 117 -8.85 30.49 -2.45
CA ILE A 117 -8.31 30.98 -3.73
C ILE A 117 -9.20 32.07 -4.32
N LEU A 118 -10.52 31.86 -4.32
CA LEU A 118 -11.47 32.84 -4.84
C LEU A 118 -11.55 34.10 -3.96
N LYS A 119 -11.41 33.98 -2.64
CA LYS A 119 -11.32 35.14 -1.74
C LYS A 119 -10.07 35.98 -2.04
N THR A 120 -8.92 35.33 -2.21
CA THR A 120 -7.67 36.01 -2.58
C THR A 120 -7.79 36.69 -3.94
N ALA A 121 -8.34 36.01 -4.95
CA ALA A 121 -8.56 36.60 -6.27
C ALA A 121 -9.41 37.89 -6.20
N ARG A 122 -10.54 37.84 -5.49
CA ARG A 122 -11.41 39.01 -5.28
C ARG A 122 -10.70 40.16 -4.57
N ALA A 123 -9.84 39.86 -3.60
CA ALA A 123 -9.05 40.87 -2.91
C ALA A 123 -8.06 41.56 -3.85
N ILE A 124 -7.42 40.79 -4.74
CA ILE A 124 -6.53 41.32 -5.79
C ILE A 124 -7.29 42.18 -6.79
N GLU A 125 -8.46 41.72 -7.26
CA GLU A 125 -9.34 42.48 -8.18
C GLU A 125 -9.82 43.80 -7.59
N SER A 126 -10.05 43.83 -6.27
CA SER A 126 -10.52 45.03 -5.54
C SER A 126 -9.41 46.00 -5.17
N ALA A 127 -8.14 45.59 -5.28
CA ALA A 127 -7.01 46.45 -5.00
C ALA A 127 -6.93 47.54 -6.08
N ARG A 128 -6.95 48.81 -5.67
CA ARG A 128 -6.69 49.92 -6.60
C ARG A 128 -5.24 49.80 -7.06
N GLY A 129 -5.02 49.90 -8.37
CA GLY A 129 -3.67 49.88 -8.95
C GLY A 129 -2.77 50.89 -8.24
N VAL A 130 -1.54 50.46 -7.96
CA VAL A 130 -0.47 51.32 -7.40
C VAL A 130 0.10 52.18 -8.50
#